data_AF-X0V3Q6-F1
#
_entry.id   AF-X0V3Q6-F1
#
_cell.length_a   1.000
_cell.length_b   1.000
_cell.length_c   1.000
_cell.angle_alpha   90.00
_cell.angle_beta   90.00
_cell.angle_gamma   90.00
#
_symmetry.space_group_name_H-M   'P 1'
#
loop_
_entity.id
_entity.type
_entity.pdbx_description
1 polymer ?
#
loop_
_entity_poly.entity_id
_entity_poly.type
_entity_poly.pdbx_seq_one_letter_code
_entity_poly.pdbx_strand_id
1 'polypeptide(L)'
;PNVVPAHSAGSFMIRATDDKSLDELCERVLNCFKAAALSTGASLDYRWGLKCSAMRNNLALAQLWTNNMQTLGRRVDEIIDIHASTDMGNVSHLVPSIHPWIAISSEPLGVHTPEFAAAASGDAANEALIDGVKALAMTAADILTQPDILSRIKEEFQRTSNRKES
;
A
#
# COMPACT_ATOMS: atom_id res chain seq x y z
N PRO A 1 -39.39 -10.65 -20.60
CA PRO A 1 -38.30 -11.33 -19.86
C PRO A 1 -38.94 -12.21 -18.77
N ASN A 2 -39.07 -13.53 -19.02
CA ASN A 2 -40.01 -14.41 -18.29
C ASN A 2 -39.34 -15.67 -17.70
N VAL A 3 -38.02 -15.64 -17.47
CA VAL A 3 -37.27 -16.77 -16.91
C VAL A 3 -36.55 -16.31 -15.64
N VAL A 4 -36.75 -17.03 -14.54
CA VAL A 4 -36.04 -16.80 -13.28
C VAL A 4 -34.59 -17.29 -13.43
N PRO A 5 -33.56 -16.48 -13.13
CA PRO A 5 -32.17 -16.91 -13.23
C PRO A 5 -31.85 -18.06 -12.27
N ALA A 6 -31.15 -19.10 -12.77
CA ALA A 6 -30.70 -20.23 -11.96
C ALA A 6 -29.36 -19.99 -11.24
N HIS A 7 -28.59 -18.97 -11.66
CA HIS A 7 -27.28 -18.65 -11.10
C HIS A 7 -26.95 -17.17 -11.28
N SER A 8 -26.32 -16.58 -10.26
CA SER A 8 -25.74 -15.23 -10.29
C SER A 8 -24.37 -15.25 -9.62
N ALA A 9 -23.45 -14.44 -10.10
CA ALA A 9 -22.11 -14.31 -9.54
C ALA A 9 -21.65 -12.85 -9.59
N GLY A 10 -20.78 -12.48 -8.65
CA GLY A 10 -20.20 -11.15 -8.56
C GLY A 10 -18.85 -11.17 -7.86
N SER A 11 -18.05 -10.14 -8.11
CA SER A 11 -16.79 -9.90 -7.41
C SER A 11 -16.92 -8.60 -6.63
N PHE A 12 -16.50 -8.61 -5.36
CA PHE A 12 -16.64 -7.49 -4.45
C PHE A 12 -15.27 -7.14 -3.86
N MET A 13 -14.98 -5.84 -3.77
CA MET A 13 -13.80 -5.32 -3.08
C MET A 13 -14.25 -4.66 -1.79
N ILE A 14 -13.63 -5.05 -0.68
CA ILE A 14 -13.89 -4.51 0.65
C ILE A 14 -12.63 -3.78 1.10
N ARG A 15 -12.80 -2.55 1.60
CA ARG A 15 -11.69 -1.72 2.07
C ARG A 15 -12.04 -1.07 3.40
N ALA A 16 -11.07 -1.05 4.29
CA ALA A 16 -11.12 -0.31 5.54
C ALA A 16 -9.77 0.39 5.79
N THR A 17 -9.66 1.16 6.87
CA THR A 17 -8.45 1.92 7.23
C THR A 17 -7.37 1.07 7.86
N ASP A 18 -7.75 -0.04 8.49
CA ASP A 18 -6.89 -0.94 9.24
C ASP A 18 -7.38 -2.39 9.08
N ASP A 19 -6.52 -3.35 9.45
CA ASP A 19 -6.77 -4.76 9.20
C ASP A 19 -7.91 -5.32 10.07
N LYS A 20 -8.06 -4.81 11.31
CA LYS A 20 -9.14 -5.19 12.22
C LYS A 20 -10.51 -4.77 11.71
N SER A 21 -10.66 -3.49 11.35
CA SER A 21 -11.92 -2.98 10.80
C SER A 21 -12.25 -3.62 9.44
N LEU A 22 -11.24 -4.02 8.66
CA LEU A 22 -11.43 -4.78 7.43
C LEU A 22 -12.01 -6.17 7.72
N ASP A 23 -11.47 -6.90 8.70
CA ASP A 23 -11.94 -8.24 9.05
C ASP A 23 -13.38 -8.21 9.57
N GLU A 24 -13.72 -7.23 10.42
CA GLU A 24 -15.09 -7.00 10.89
C GLU A 24 -16.06 -6.66 9.73
N LEU A 25 -15.63 -5.82 8.78
CA LEU A 25 -16.44 -5.47 7.62
C LEU A 25 -16.65 -6.65 6.68
N CYS A 26 -15.61 -7.46 6.45
CA CYS A 26 -15.68 -8.71 5.67
C CYS A 26 -16.73 -9.66 6.25
N GLU A 27 -16.75 -9.85 7.58
CA GLU A 27 -17.74 -10.69 8.24
C GLU A 27 -19.17 -10.14 8.05
N ARG A 28 -19.36 -8.83 8.23
CA ARG A 28 -20.67 -8.18 8.03
C ARG A 28 -21.19 -8.34 6.60
N VAL A 29 -20.33 -8.13 5.60
CA VAL A 29 -20.69 -8.30 4.19
C VAL A 29 -21.04 -9.76 3.90
N LEU A 30 -20.26 -10.71 4.39
CA LEU A 30 -20.55 -12.14 4.24
C LEU A 30 -21.89 -12.52 4.88
N ASN A 31 -22.21 -11.96 6.05
CA ASN A 31 -23.48 -12.20 6.73
C ASN A 31 -24.68 -11.71 5.92
N CYS A 32 -24.55 -10.61 5.16
CA CYS A 32 -25.59 -10.18 4.21
C CYS A 32 -25.84 -11.23 3.11
N PHE A 33 -24.78 -11.79 2.51
CA PHE A 33 -24.93 -12.84 1.50
C PHE A 33 -25.52 -14.13 2.06
N LYS A 34 -25.09 -14.54 3.27
CA LYS A 34 -25.67 -15.69 3.98
C LYS A 34 -27.15 -15.51 4.25
N ALA A 35 -27.56 -14.31 4.70
CA ALA A 35 -28.97 -13.99 4.96
C ALA A 35 -29.82 -14.03 3.68
N ALA A 36 -29.30 -13.53 2.55
CA ALA A 36 -29.98 -13.59 1.26
C ALA A 36 -30.13 -15.03 0.73
N ALA A 37 -29.09 -15.86 0.87
CA ALA A 37 -29.17 -17.28 0.52
C ALA A 37 -30.23 -18.01 1.36
N LEU A 38 -30.20 -17.78 2.68
CA LEU A 38 -31.17 -18.37 3.61
C LEU A 38 -32.62 -17.95 3.30
N SER A 39 -32.87 -16.67 3.02
CA SER A 39 -34.22 -16.16 2.80
C SER A 39 -34.82 -16.59 1.46
N THR A 40 -33.98 -16.83 0.45
CA THR A 40 -34.41 -17.24 -0.89
C THR A 40 -34.39 -18.76 -1.10
N GLY A 41 -33.78 -19.52 -0.19
CA GLY A 41 -33.55 -20.95 -0.34
C GLY A 41 -32.43 -21.30 -1.33
N ALA A 42 -31.63 -20.32 -1.75
CA ALA A 42 -30.48 -20.53 -2.62
C ALA A 42 -29.26 -21.05 -1.82
N SER A 43 -28.28 -21.60 -2.54
CA SER A 43 -26.94 -21.89 -2.01
C SER A 43 -26.00 -20.71 -2.25
N LEU A 44 -25.01 -20.54 -1.36
CA LEU A 44 -23.96 -19.54 -1.50
C LEU A 44 -22.59 -20.22 -1.54
N ASP A 45 -21.86 -20.01 -2.64
CA ASP A 45 -20.44 -20.32 -2.74
C ASP A 45 -19.63 -19.02 -2.77
N TYR A 46 -18.58 -18.94 -1.96
CA TYR A 46 -17.70 -17.77 -1.92
C TYR A 46 -16.24 -18.18 -1.69
N ARG A 47 -15.33 -17.31 -2.12
CA ARG A 47 -13.89 -17.44 -1.88
C ARG A 47 -13.29 -16.07 -1.59
N TRP A 48 -12.36 -16.01 -0.65
CA TRP A 48 -11.59 -14.80 -0.40
C TRP A 48 -10.47 -14.66 -1.43
N GLY A 49 -10.27 -13.43 -1.90
CA GLY A 49 -9.11 -13.06 -2.72
C GLY A 49 -7.90 -12.72 -1.84
N LEU A 50 -6.92 -12.06 -2.45
CA LEU A 50 -5.76 -11.52 -1.74
C LEU A 50 -6.18 -10.37 -0.81
N LYS A 51 -5.61 -10.35 0.41
CA LYS A 51 -5.74 -9.26 1.38
C LYS A 51 -4.52 -8.35 1.28
N CYS A 52 -4.72 -7.08 0.93
CA CYS A 52 -3.69 -6.05 1.09
C CYS A 52 -3.81 -5.45 2.49
N SER A 53 -2.84 -5.71 3.35
CA SER A 53 -2.80 -5.13 4.70
C SER A 53 -2.52 -3.62 4.66
N ALA A 54 -2.94 -2.91 5.70
CA ALA A 54 -2.57 -1.51 5.87
C ALA A 54 -1.04 -1.34 5.90
N MET A 55 -0.54 -0.29 5.25
CA MET A 55 0.89 0.00 5.18
C MET A 55 1.41 0.41 6.56
N ARG A 56 2.56 -0.13 6.95
CA ARG A 56 3.27 0.27 8.18
C ARG A 56 4.61 0.89 7.84
N ASN A 57 4.61 2.22 7.67
CA ASN A 57 5.81 2.98 7.33
C ASN A 57 6.83 2.92 8.46
N ASN A 58 8.10 2.64 8.13
CA ASN A 58 9.22 2.84 9.04
C ASN A 58 9.78 4.26 8.82
N LEU A 59 9.55 5.15 9.78
CA LEU A 59 9.86 6.58 9.67
C LEU A 59 11.36 6.85 9.70
N ALA A 60 12.15 6.08 10.45
CA ALA A 60 13.61 6.17 10.41
C ALA A 60 14.16 5.85 9.01
N LEU A 61 13.63 4.80 8.37
CA LEU A 61 13.98 4.45 6.99
C LEU A 61 13.45 5.50 6.00
N ALA A 62 12.24 6.02 6.20
CA ALA A 62 11.65 7.06 5.36
C ALA A 62 12.46 8.37 5.43
N GLN A 63 12.94 8.76 6.61
CA GLN A 63 13.77 9.95 6.77
C GLN A 63 15.11 9.80 6.04
N LEU A 64 15.70 8.61 6.09
CA LEU A 64 16.95 8.34 5.38
C LEU A 64 16.77 8.44 3.87
N TRP A 65 15.71 7.84 3.34
CA TRP A 65 15.29 8.00 1.95
C TRP A 65 15.08 9.48 1.58
N THR A 66 14.35 10.23 2.41
CA THR A 66 14.07 11.65 2.20
C THR A 66 15.35 12.47 2.11
N ASN A 67 16.30 12.26 3.02
CA ASN A 67 17.58 12.95 3.00
C ASN A 67 18.34 12.67 1.69
N ASN A 68 18.38 11.40 1.27
CA ASN A 68 19.05 11.01 0.02
C ASN A 68 18.38 11.63 -1.21
N MET A 69 17.05 11.66 -1.28
CA MET A 69 16.33 12.36 -2.34
C MET A 69 16.63 13.86 -2.38
N GLN A 70 16.73 14.51 -1.22
CA GLN A 70 17.10 15.93 -1.13
C GLN A 70 18.51 16.20 -1.65
N THR A 71 19.48 15.31 -1.39
CA THR A 71 20.84 15.45 -1.94
C THR A 71 20.90 15.33 -3.46
N LEU A 72 19.93 14.62 -4.07
CA LEU A 72 19.74 14.54 -5.52
C LEU A 72 19.00 15.77 -6.09
N GLY A 73 18.69 16.77 -5.26
CA GLY A 73 18.01 18.00 -5.67
C GLY A 73 16.49 17.89 -5.77
N ARG A 74 15.90 16.78 -5.32
CA ARG A 74 14.44 16.61 -5.31
C ARG A 74 13.84 17.30 -4.08
N ARG A 75 12.78 18.07 -4.29
CA ARG A 75 11.92 18.52 -3.20
C ARG A 75 11.14 17.32 -2.68
N VAL A 76 11.16 17.12 -1.37
CA VAL A 76 10.37 16.09 -0.68
C VAL A 76 9.41 16.80 0.25
N ASP A 77 8.12 16.54 0.09
CA ASP A 77 7.08 17.07 0.97
C ASP A 77 7.02 16.26 2.29
N GLU A 78 6.12 16.64 3.19
CA GLU A 78 5.96 15.97 4.47
C GLU A 78 5.59 14.49 4.29
N ILE A 79 6.10 13.64 5.21
CA ILE A 79 5.77 12.23 5.25
C ILE A 79 4.32 12.10 5.72
N ILE A 80 3.43 11.78 4.80
CA ILE A 80 1.99 11.57 5.05
C ILE A 80 1.61 10.11 4.86
N ASP A 81 0.68 9.62 5.69
CA ASP A 81 0.07 8.29 5.47
C ASP A 81 -0.97 8.37 4.35
N ILE A 82 -0.53 8.05 3.14
CA ILE A 82 -1.40 7.87 1.98
C ILE A 82 -2.11 6.51 2.06
N HIS A 83 -3.44 6.55 1.99
CA HIS A 83 -4.28 5.34 2.05
C HIS A 83 -4.40 4.71 0.65
N ALA A 84 -3.27 4.26 0.10
CA ALA A 84 -3.21 3.47 -1.13
C ALA A 84 -3.22 1.96 -0.81
N SER A 85 -3.98 1.18 -1.56
CA SER A 85 -4.00 -0.28 -1.42
C SER A 85 -2.84 -0.89 -2.21
N THR A 86 -1.82 -1.38 -1.52
CA THR A 86 -0.64 -2.04 -2.12
C THR A 86 -0.29 -3.30 -1.33
N ASP A 87 0.18 -4.34 -2.03
CA ASP A 87 0.76 -5.55 -1.46
C ASP A 87 2.03 -5.29 -0.63
N MET A 88 2.70 -4.14 -0.83
CA MET A 88 3.77 -3.68 0.03
C MET A 88 3.32 -3.55 1.50
N GLY A 89 2.04 -3.30 1.74
CA GLY A 89 1.46 -3.34 3.08
C GLY A 89 1.72 -4.68 3.77
N ASN A 90 1.52 -5.81 3.08
CA ASN A 90 1.81 -7.14 3.63
C ASN A 90 3.30 -7.32 3.95
N VAL A 91 4.20 -6.83 3.09
CA VAL A 91 5.65 -6.89 3.30
C VAL A 91 6.07 -6.06 4.52
N SER A 92 5.44 -4.89 4.71
CA SER A 92 5.74 -3.97 5.83
C SER A 92 5.44 -4.53 7.22
N HIS A 93 4.60 -5.57 7.30
CA HIS A 93 4.36 -6.31 8.53
C HIS A 93 5.48 -7.30 8.85
N LEU A 94 6.26 -7.72 7.85
CA LEU A 94 7.33 -8.72 7.98
C LEU A 94 8.72 -8.09 8.12
N VAL A 95 8.98 -6.98 7.43
CA VAL A 95 10.29 -6.29 7.44
C VAL A 95 10.14 -4.76 7.42
N PRO A 96 11.10 -3.99 7.96
CA PRO A 96 11.10 -2.53 7.85
C PRO A 96 10.94 -2.11 6.39
N SER A 97 9.91 -1.32 6.10
CA SER A 97 9.51 -0.99 4.73
C SER A 97 9.06 0.46 4.61
N ILE A 98 9.18 0.99 3.39
CA ILE A 98 8.64 2.28 2.95
C ILE A 98 8.02 2.10 1.56
N HIS A 99 7.07 2.96 1.19
CA HIS A 99 6.49 3.00 -0.15
C HIS A 99 6.43 4.45 -0.66
N PRO A 100 7.59 5.08 -0.96
CA PRO A 100 7.65 6.47 -1.34
C PRO A 100 7.12 6.71 -2.75
N TRP A 101 6.62 7.91 -3.00
CA TRP A 101 6.18 8.37 -4.32
C TRP A 101 7.18 9.38 -4.85
N ILE A 102 7.49 9.29 -6.15
CA ILE A 102 8.37 10.24 -6.84
C ILE A 102 7.56 10.91 -7.95
N ALA A 103 7.57 12.23 -7.98
CA ALA A 103 6.88 13.00 -9.01
C ALA A 103 7.53 12.77 -10.38
N ILE A 104 6.70 12.42 -11.36
CA ILE A 104 7.09 12.20 -12.77
C ILE A 104 6.56 13.29 -13.72
N SER A 105 5.89 14.30 -13.15
CA SER A 105 5.27 15.44 -13.84
C SER A 105 5.39 16.68 -12.95
N SER A 106 5.46 17.86 -13.54
CA SER A 106 5.42 19.13 -12.80
C SER A 106 4.02 19.47 -12.30
N GLU A 107 3.00 19.01 -13.00
CA GLU A 107 1.60 19.20 -12.64
C GLU A 107 1.03 17.95 -11.94
N PRO A 108 0.11 18.13 -10.97
CA PRO A 108 -0.53 17.01 -10.30
C PRO A 108 -1.39 16.23 -11.30
N LEU A 109 -1.07 14.95 -11.48
CA LEU A 109 -1.82 14.02 -12.31
C LEU A 109 -2.52 12.98 -11.43
N GLY A 110 -3.76 12.65 -11.76
CA GLY A 110 -4.47 11.55 -11.14
C GLY A 110 -3.78 10.22 -11.49
N VAL A 111 -3.59 9.35 -10.49
CA VAL A 111 -3.17 7.97 -10.77
C VAL A 111 -4.28 7.24 -11.54
N HIS A 112 -3.89 6.28 -12.39
CA HIS A 112 -4.80 5.49 -13.24
C HIS A 112 -5.53 6.26 -14.35
N THR A 113 -4.96 7.37 -14.85
CA THR A 113 -5.50 8.06 -16.03
C THR A 113 -4.59 7.90 -17.26
N PRO A 114 -5.12 8.09 -18.49
CA PRO A 114 -4.31 8.09 -19.71
C PRO A 114 -3.17 9.12 -19.67
N GLU A 115 -3.39 10.28 -19.05
CA GLU A 115 -2.40 11.34 -18.92
C GLU A 115 -1.23 10.90 -18.03
N PHE A 116 -1.50 10.23 -16.92
CA PHE A 116 -0.45 9.64 -16.08
C PHE A 116 0.32 8.56 -16.82
N ALA A 117 -0.37 7.72 -17.60
CA ALA A 117 0.28 6.69 -18.41
C ALA A 117 1.22 7.30 -19.47
N ALA A 118 0.80 8.38 -20.13
CA ALA A 118 1.65 9.11 -21.06
C ALA A 118 2.87 9.72 -20.34
N ALA A 119 2.65 10.39 -19.20
CA ALA A 119 3.72 10.98 -18.40
C ALA A 119 4.75 9.94 -17.92
N ALA A 120 4.30 8.74 -17.53
CA ALA A 120 5.15 7.64 -17.08
C ALA A 120 6.11 7.11 -18.16
N SER A 121 5.87 7.43 -19.44
CA SER A 121 6.74 7.08 -20.57
C SER A 121 7.65 8.22 -21.04
N GLY A 122 7.57 9.39 -20.40
CA GLY A 122 8.32 10.59 -20.78
C GLY A 122 9.68 10.73 -20.07
N ASP A 123 10.47 11.71 -20.51
CA ASP A 123 11.82 11.95 -19.99
C ASP A 123 11.84 12.29 -18.50
N ALA A 124 10.86 13.06 -18.01
CA ALA A 124 10.74 13.38 -16.58
C ALA A 124 10.52 12.12 -15.72
N ALA A 125 9.81 11.10 -16.23
CA ALA A 125 9.66 9.82 -15.55
C ALA A 125 10.96 9.02 -15.55
N ASN A 126 11.74 9.06 -16.64
CA ASN A 126 13.06 8.45 -16.69
C ASN A 126 14.03 9.10 -15.69
N GLU A 127 14.03 10.43 -15.59
CA GLU A 127 14.83 11.15 -14.58
C GLU A 127 14.41 10.76 -13.15
N ALA A 128 13.09 10.72 -12.88
CA ALA A 128 12.56 10.30 -11.59
C ALA A 128 12.92 8.85 -11.24
N LEU A 129 12.91 7.95 -12.23
CA LEU A 129 13.36 6.57 -12.07
C LEU A 129 14.84 6.51 -11.67
N ILE A 130 15.71 7.24 -12.39
CA ILE A 130 17.15 7.26 -12.10
C ILE A 130 17.42 7.83 -10.71
N ASP A 131 16.73 8.90 -10.31
CA ASP A 131 16.85 9.46 -8.97
C ASP A 131 16.36 8.49 -7.89
N GLY A 132 15.24 7.80 -8.14
CA GLY A 132 14.74 6.76 -7.25
C GLY A 132 15.73 5.61 -7.06
N VAL A 133 16.35 5.12 -8.15
CA VAL A 133 17.37 4.07 -8.09
C VAL A 133 18.61 4.54 -7.31
N LYS A 134 19.07 5.78 -7.53
CA LYS A 134 20.20 6.36 -6.77
C LYS A 134 19.87 6.46 -5.29
N ALA A 135 18.70 7.00 -4.93
CA ALA A 135 18.27 7.13 -3.55
C ALA A 135 18.11 5.75 -2.87
N LEU A 136 17.68 4.72 -3.59
CA LEU A 136 17.60 3.34 -3.06
C LEU A 136 19.01 2.83 -2.74
N ALA A 137 19.94 2.99 -3.69
CA ALA A 137 21.33 2.55 -3.51
C ALA A 137 22.04 3.31 -2.37
N MET A 138 21.84 4.63 -2.28
CA MET A 138 22.38 5.46 -1.20
C MET A 138 21.82 5.03 0.16
N THR A 139 20.50 4.85 0.25
CA THR A 139 19.82 4.38 1.47
C THR A 139 20.36 3.01 1.91
N ALA A 140 20.56 2.09 0.97
CA ALA A 140 21.14 0.79 1.27
C ALA A 140 22.60 0.92 1.77
N ALA A 141 23.41 1.76 1.12
CA ALA A 141 24.79 2.00 1.54
C ALA A 141 24.86 2.61 2.95
N ASP A 142 23.99 3.57 3.28
CA ASP A 142 23.90 4.16 4.62
C ASP A 142 23.56 3.11 5.67
N ILE A 143 22.56 2.25 5.41
CA ILE A 143 22.17 1.16 6.31
C ILE A 143 23.31 0.17 6.53
N LEU A 144 24.07 -0.17 5.48
CA LEU A 144 25.16 -1.13 5.54
C LEU A 144 26.42 -0.58 6.22
N THR A 145 26.65 0.73 6.15
CA THR A 145 27.87 1.37 6.65
C THR A 145 27.69 2.04 8.02
N GLN A 146 26.45 2.27 8.47
CA GLN A 146 26.14 2.96 9.71
C GLN A 146 25.28 2.07 10.65
N PRO A 147 25.91 1.28 11.55
CA PRO A 147 25.21 0.33 12.42
C PRO A 147 24.13 0.96 13.31
N ASP A 148 24.31 2.22 13.71
CA ASP A 148 23.35 2.95 14.54
C ASP A 148 22.04 3.22 13.79
N ILE A 149 22.12 3.52 12.48
CA ILE A 149 20.94 3.70 11.63
C ILE A 149 20.15 2.40 11.53
N LEU A 150 20.83 1.28 11.26
CA LEU A 150 20.19 -0.03 11.18
C LEU A 150 19.50 -0.39 12.51
N SER A 151 20.14 -0.09 13.63
CA SER A 151 19.58 -0.33 14.96
C SER A 151 18.30 0.46 15.19
N ARG A 152 18.30 1.77 14.86
CA ARG A 152 17.10 2.63 14.97
C ARG A 152 15.95 2.14 14.09
N ILE A 153 16.23 1.72 12.85
CA ILE A 153 15.22 1.16 11.93
C ILE A 153 14.59 -0.10 12.54
N LYS A 154 15.40 -1.01 13.09
CA LYS A 154 14.94 -2.25 13.72
C LYS A 154 14.13 -2.01 15.00
N GLU A 155 14.61 -1.12 15.86
CA GLU A 155 13.93 -0.74 17.11
C GLU A 155 12.55 -0.13 16.83
N GLU A 156 12.47 0.78 15.86
CA GLU A 156 11.19 1.35 15.43
C GLU A 156 10.24 0.27 14.95
N PHE A 157 10.72 -0.62 14.08
CA PHE A 157 9.91 -1.72 13.53
C PHE A 157 9.38 -2.67 14.61
N GLN A 158 10.20 -3.00 15.62
CA GLN A 158 9.76 -3.83 16.75
C GLN A 158 8.73 -3.10 17.60
N ARG A 159 8.94 -1.81 17.87
CA ARG A 159 7.99 -0.98 18.64
C ARG A 159 6.63 -0.88 17.96
N THR A 160 6.60 -0.69 16.64
CA THR A 160 5.34 -0.63 15.88
C THR A 160 4.73 -2.00 15.63
N SER A 161 5.51 -3.09 15.67
CA SER A 161 5.00 -4.47 15.65
C SER A 161 4.35 -4.90 16.95
N ASN A 162 4.90 -4.45 18.09
CA ASN A 162 4.37 -4.80 19.41
C ASN A 162 3.16 -3.96 19.81
N ARG A 163 2.90 -2.85 19.12
CA ARG A 163 1.57 -2.22 19.08
C ARG A 163 0.63 -3.10 18.23
N LYS A 164 0.39 -4.34 18.65
CA LYS A 164 -0.84 -5.02 18.23
C LYS A 164 -1.99 -4.21 18.79
N GLU A 165 -2.79 -3.68 17.88
CA GLU A 165 -4.10 -3.05 18.04
C GLU A 165 -4.77 -3.39 19.38
N SER A 166 -4.60 -2.50 20.36
CA SER A 166 -5.50 -2.36 21.50
C SER A 166 -6.85 -1.83 21.02
#